data_AF-A0A0Q3TKJ4-F1
#
_entry.id   AF-A0A0Q3TKJ4-F1
#
_cell.length_a   1.000
_cell.length_b   1.000
_cell.length_c   1.000
_cell.angle_alpha   90.00
_cell.angle_beta   90.00
_cell.angle_gamma   90.00
#
_symmetry.space_group_name_H-M   'P 1'
#
loop_
_entity.id
_entity.type
_entity.pdbx_description
1 polymer ?
#
loop_
_entity_poly.entity_id
_entity_poly.type
_entity_poly.pdbx_seq_one_letter_code
_entity_poly.pdbx_strand_id
1 'polypeptide(L)'
;MLKSCSYCGGIHQFGYDCPKKPKRIKSTEGLMGEIHKARTTQRWFKVRDYVRERDQHLCQLCVRNLYHTLQRYTFNNTQVHHVIPMKEDEDRNLWYNSENLLLVCKYHHDMCERGEVPREEQLEIVREQEYKYSNY
;
A
#
# COMPACT_ATOMS: atom_id res chain seq x y z
N MET A 1 -15.46 39.60 14.68
CA MET A 1 -16.41 39.32 13.57
C MET A 1 -17.16 38.03 13.88
N LEU A 2 -18.48 38.02 13.70
CA LEU A 2 -19.32 36.82 13.83
C LEU A 2 -19.39 36.07 12.50
N LYS A 3 -19.48 34.74 12.55
CA LYS A 3 -19.65 33.88 11.36
C LYS A 3 -20.66 32.76 11.61
N SER A 4 -21.34 32.32 10.57
CA SER A 4 -22.17 31.12 10.59
C SER A 4 -21.29 29.87 10.73
N CYS A 5 -21.75 28.89 11.51
CA CYS A 5 -21.06 27.62 11.74
C CYS A 5 -21.67 26.51 10.88
N SER A 6 -20.84 25.85 10.09
CA SER A 6 -21.23 24.72 9.24
C SER A 6 -21.61 23.44 10.00
N TYR A 7 -21.28 23.34 11.29
CA TYR A 7 -21.52 22.12 12.07
C TYR A 7 -22.83 22.16 12.86
N CYS A 8 -23.19 23.30 13.43
CA CYS A 8 -24.43 23.44 14.21
C CYS A 8 -25.46 24.39 13.62
N GLY A 9 -25.13 25.14 12.56
CA GLY A 9 -26.01 26.13 11.93
C GLY A 9 -26.11 27.48 12.64
N GLY A 10 -25.55 27.63 13.85
CA GLY A 10 -25.60 28.89 14.61
C GLY A 10 -24.59 29.96 14.16
N ILE A 11 -24.67 31.16 14.73
CA ILE A 11 -23.74 32.28 14.49
C ILE A 11 -22.86 32.47 15.72
N HIS A 12 -21.53 32.43 15.54
CA HIS A 12 -20.55 32.45 16.63
C HIS A 12 -19.40 33.40 16.31
N GLN A 13 -18.62 33.78 17.32
CA GLN A 13 -17.38 34.51 17.09
C GLN A 13 -16.37 33.66 16.30
N PHE A 14 -15.56 34.33 15.48
CA PHE A 14 -14.42 33.71 14.84
C PHE A 14 -13.49 33.08 15.90
N GLY A 15 -13.25 31.77 15.80
CA GLY A 15 -12.45 31.00 16.76
C GLY A 15 -13.26 30.20 17.79
N TYR A 16 -14.59 30.36 17.84
CA TYR A 16 -15.44 29.55 18.72
C TYR A 16 -15.34 28.05 18.43
N ASP A 17 -15.07 27.24 19.46
CA ASP A 17 -15.01 25.79 19.36
C ASP A 17 -16.40 25.18 19.49
N CYS A 18 -16.98 24.78 18.35
CA CYS A 18 -18.34 24.28 18.29
C CYS A 18 -18.41 22.83 18.80
N PRO A 19 -19.26 22.49 19.79
CA PRO A 19 -19.36 21.13 20.31
C PRO A 19 -19.93 20.12 19.31
N LYS A 20 -20.64 20.57 18.26
CA LYS A 20 -21.10 19.71 17.17
C LYS A 20 -20.02 19.45 16.10
N LYS A 21 -18.86 20.11 16.18
CA LYS A 21 -17.74 19.83 15.29
C LYS A 21 -17.20 18.44 15.65
N PRO A 22 -17.15 17.49 14.71
CA PRO A 22 -16.60 16.16 14.99
C PRO A 22 -15.13 16.30 15.39
N LYS A 23 -14.76 15.68 16.51
CA LYS A 23 -13.35 15.57 16.91
C LYS A 23 -12.66 14.66 15.91
N ARG A 24 -11.59 15.15 15.28
CA ARG A 24 -10.77 14.35 14.37
C ARG A 24 -10.06 13.28 15.20
N ILE A 25 -10.54 12.04 15.15
CA ILE A 25 -9.80 10.90 15.68
C ILE A 25 -8.56 10.76 14.78
N LYS A 26 -7.38 10.99 15.33
CA LYS A 26 -6.15 10.70 14.60
C LYS A 26 -5.98 9.19 14.61
N SER A 27 -5.99 8.57 13.44
CA SER A 27 -5.72 7.14 13.24
C SER A 27 -4.26 6.74 13.52
N THR A 28 -3.57 7.49 14.40
CA THR A 28 -2.13 7.40 14.66
C THR A 28 -1.78 6.49 15.83
N GLU A 29 -2.80 5.98 16.53
CA GLU A 29 -2.66 5.07 17.67
C GLU A 29 -3.00 3.63 17.24
N GLY A 30 -2.38 2.65 17.90
CA GLY A 30 -2.51 1.23 17.58
C GLY A 30 -1.90 0.82 16.23
N LEU A 31 -2.24 -0.39 15.79
CA LEU A 31 -1.65 -1.05 14.62
C LEU A 31 -1.72 -0.21 13.34
N MET A 32 -2.82 0.48 13.07
CA MET A 32 -2.95 1.33 11.88
C MET A 32 -1.99 2.52 11.90
N GLY A 33 -1.76 3.10 13.07
CA GLY A 33 -0.78 4.18 13.25
C GLY A 33 0.66 3.68 13.03
N GLU A 34 0.97 2.47 13.49
CA GLU A 34 2.27 1.83 13.26
C GLU A 34 2.52 1.51 11.79
N ILE A 35 1.52 0.93 11.09
CA ILE A 35 1.59 0.65 9.65
C ILE A 35 1.83 1.94 8.86
N HIS A 36 1.12 3.02 9.21
CA HIS A 36 1.32 4.31 8.55
C HIS A 36 2.75 4.82 8.73
N LYS A 37 3.28 4.78 9.96
CA LYS A 37 4.67 5.17 10.25
C LYS A 37 5.67 4.28 9.51
N ALA A 38 5.46 2.97 9.49
CA ALA A 38 6.33 2.01 8.81
C ALA A 38 6.52 2.35 7.33
N ARG A 39 5.43 2.71 6.64
CA ARG A 39 5.42 3.12 5.22
C ARG A 39 6.10 4.47 4.94
N THR A 40 6.48 5.22 5.95
CA THR A 40 7.26 6.46 5.83
C THR A 40 8.71 6.30 6.27
N THR A 41 9.14 5.09 6.66
CA THR A 41 10.52 4.86 7.13
C THR A 41 11.50 4.69 5.98
N GLN A 42 12.77 5.02 6.24
CA GLN A 42 13.88 4.73 5.33
C GLN A 42 14.02 3.23 5.06
N ARG A 43 13.72 2.37 6.04
CA ARG A 43 13.71 0.91 5.87
C ARG A 43 12.71 0.49 4.79
N TRP A 44 11.50 1.02 4.83
CA TRP A 44 10.50 0.78 3.79
C TRP A 44 10.97 1.29 2.42
N PHE A 45 11.52 2.50 2.35
CA PHE A 45 11.98 3.04 1.06
C PHE A 45 13.07 2.17 0.43
N LYS A 46 14.06 1.72 1.21
CA LYS A 46 15.09 0.80 0.72
C LYS A 46 14.52 -0.49 0.15
N VAL A 47 13.61 -1.15 0.88
CA VAL A 47 13.01 -2.41 0.43
C VAL A 47 12.10 -2.19 -0.78
N ARG A 48 11.32 -1.11 -0.79
CA ARG A 48 10.46 -0.74 -1.92
C ARG A 48 11.29 -0.52 -3.19
N ASP A 49 12.41 0.17 -3.07
CA ASP A 49 13.27 0.49 -4.21
C ASP A 49 14.00 -0.79 -4.69
N TYR A 50 14.46 -1.65 -3.78
CA TYR A 50 14.94 -3.00 -4.11
C TYR A 50 13.91 -3.83 -4.90
N VAL A 51 12.66 -3.89 -4.44
CA VAL A 51 11.59 -4.63 -5.15
C VAL A 51 11.36 -4.07 -6.55
N ARG A 52 11.47 -2.74 -6.71
CA ARG A 52 11.35 -2.09 -8.02
C ARG A 52 12.49 -2.46 -8.96
N GLU A 53 13.71 -2.49 -8.47
CA GLU A 53 14.89 -2.91 -9.24
C GLU A 53 14.81 -4.39 -9.62
N ARG A 54 14.50 -5.26 -8.64
CA ARG A 54 14.28 -6.71 -8.82
C ARG A 54 13.26 -6.99 -9.93
N ASP A 55 12.18 -6.23 -9.93
CA ASP A 55 11.05 -6.39 -10.86
C ASP A 55 11.20 -5.54 -12.14
N GLN A 56 12.38 -4.94 -12.37
CA GLN A 56 12.70 -4.09 -13.52
C GLN A 56 11.67 -2.98 -13.77
N HIS A 57 11.08 -2.47 -12.69
CA HIS A 57 9.99 -1.49 -12.69
C HIS A 57 8.71 -1.94 -13.43
N LEU A 58 8.58 -3.22 -13.76
CA LEU A 58 7.44 -3.79 -14.48
C LEU A 58 6.45 -4.47 -13.54
N CYS A 59 5.16 -4.33 -13.84
CA CYS A 59 4.13 -5.13 -13.20
C CYS A 59 4.35 -6.62 -13.49
N GLN A 60 4.50 -7.39 -12.42
CA GLN A 60 4.83 -8.82 -12.50
C GLN A 60 3.69 -9.69 -13.00
N LEU A 61 2.44 -9.23 -12.90
CA LEU A 61 1.28 -9.89 -13.53
C LEU A 61 1.17 -9.51 -15.03
N CYS A 62 1.36 -8.23 -15.38
CA CYS A 62 1.35 -7.79 -16.77
C CYS A 62 2.42 -8.48 -17.61
N VAL A 63 3.67 -8.54 -17.14
CA VAL A 63 4.79 -9.09 -17.94
C VAL A 63 4.60 -10.59 -18.25
N ARG A 64 3.81 -11.28 -17.42
CA ARG A 64 3.41 -12.69 -17.55
C ARG A 64 2.09 -12.89 -18.31
N ASN A 65 1.43 -11.81 -18.77
CA ASN A 65 0.11 -11.83 -19.41
C ASN A 65 -1.01 -12.48 -18.55
N LEU A 66 -0.94 -12.34 -17.24
CA LEU A 66 -1.92 -12.92 -16.31
C LEU A 66 -3.07 -11.94 -16.02
N TYR A 67 -4.22 -12.47 -15.59
CA TYR A 67 -5.35 -11.71 -15.04
C TYR A 67 -5.74 -10.47 -15.87
N HIS A 68 -6.26 -10.70 -17.08
CA HIS A 68 -6.78 -9.64 -17.97
C HIS A 68 -5.77 -8.53 -18.27
N THR A 69 -4.53 -8.91 -18.53
CA THR A 69 -3.47 -7.97 -18.95
C THR A 69 -3.84 -7.30 -20.28
N LEU A 70 -3.95 -5.97 -20.28
CA LEU A 70 -4.15 -5.16 -21.50
C LEU A 70 -2.83 -4.79 -22.18
N GLN A 71 -1.78 -4.53 -21.39
CA GLN A 71 -0.45 -4.16 -21.87
C GLN A 71 0.60 -4.95 -21.10
N ARG A 72 1.36 -5.80 -21.80
CA ARG A 72 2.36 -6.68 -21.19
C ARG A 72 3.46 -5.92 -20.44
N TYR A 73 4.05 -4.91 -21.09
CA TYR A 73 5.14 -4.11 -20.51
C TYR A 73 4.58 -2.87 -19.83
N THR A 74 3.98 -3.05 -18.65
CA THR A 74 3.40 -1.96 -17.85
C THR A 74 4.37 -1.51 -16.76
N PHE A 75 4.87 -0.28 -16.86
CA PHE A 75 5.83 0.34 -15.92
C PHE A 75 5.28 1.60 -15.22
N ASN A 76 4.16 2.14 -15.71
CA ASN A 76 3.51 3.32 -15.14
C ASN A 76 2.60 2.93 -13.97
N ASN A 77 2.50 3.83 -12.97
CA ASN A 77 1.62 3.66 -11.81
C ASN A 77 1.79 2.30 -11.09
N THR A 78 3.04 1.81 -11.01
CA THR A 78 3.36 0.58 -10.27
C THR A 78 3.46 0.84 -8.77
N GLN A 79 2.98 -0.12 -8.01
CA GLN A 79 2.88 -0.11 -6.56
C GLN A 79 3.42 -1.43 -6.02
N VAL A 80 4.16 -1.36 -4.91
CA VAL A 80 4.61 -2.55 -4.19
C VAL A 80 3.45 -3.02 -3.31
N HIS A 81 2.97 -4.22 -3.59
CA HIS A 81 1.89 -4.89 -2.89
C HIS A 81 2.44 -5.83 -1.82
N HIS A 82 1.89 -5.76 -0.61
CA HIS A 82 2.10 -6.77 0.44
C HIS A 82 1.16 -7.95 0.21
N VAL A 83 1.70 -9.13 -0.14
CA VAL A 83 0.88 -10.33 -0.41
C VAL A 83 0.14 -10.78 0.85
N ILE A 84 0.87 -10.90 1.96
CA ILE A 84 0.33 -10.97 3.32
C ILE A 84 0.29 -9.54 3.86
N PRO A 85 -0.90 -8.96 4.08
CA PRO A 85 -1.04 -7.59 4.53
C PRO A 85 -0.38 -7.35 5.90
N MET A 86 0.20 -6.17 6.09
CA MET A 86 0.83 -5.78 7.37
C MET A 86 -0.09 -5.91 8.59
N LYS A 87 -1.42 -5.83 8.38
CA LYS A 87 -2.44 -5.99 9.44
C LYS A 87 -2.63 -7.45 9.90
N GLU A 88 -2.19 -8.42 9.09
CA GLU A 88 -2.28 -9.87 9.35
C GLU A 88 -0.94 -10.45 9.82
N ASP A 89 0.13 -9.65 9.84
CA ASP A 89 1.47 -10.01 10.29
C ASP A 89 1.72 -9.48 11.70
N GLU A 90 1.28 -10.25 12.71
CA GLU A 90 1.30 -9.87 14.12
C GLU A 90 2.72 -9.55 14.64
N ASP A 91 3.70 -10.34 14.21
CA ASP A 91 5.11 -10.22 14.61
C ASP A 91 5.90 -9.17 13.80
N ARG A 92 5.28 -8.57 12.77
CA ARG A 92 5.88 -7.54 11.90
C ARG A 92 7.09 -8.04 11.08
N ASN A 93 7.23 -9.35 10.94
CA ASN A 93 8.36 -9.99 10.25
C ASN A 93 8.30 -9.79 8.73
N LEU A 94 7.10 -9.66 8.17
CA LEU A 94 6.82 -9.58 6.74
C LEU A 94 6.67 -8.14 6.23
N TRP A 95 6.65 -7.14 7.12
CA TRP A 95 6.47 -5.73 6.75
C TRP A 95 7.54 -5.22 5.77
N TYR A 96 8.76 -5.73 5.92
CA TYR A 96 9.95 -5.34 5.14
C TYR A 96 10.64 -6.54 4.47
N ASN A 97 9.97 -7.70 4.41
CA ASN A 97 10.52 -8.88 3.75
C ASN A 97 10.16 -8.83 2.26
N SER A 98 11.15 -8.79 1.37
CA SER A 98 10.94 -8.75 -0.08
C SER A 98 10.25 -10.02 -0.62
N GLU A 99 10.37 -11.15 0.08
CA GLU A 99 9.66 -12.40 -0.22
C GLU A 99 8.14 -12.31 -0.01
N ASN A 100 7.65 -11.22 0.60
CA ASN A 100 6.23 -10.90 0.76
C ASN A 100 5.77 -9.70 -0.10
N LEU A 101 6.63 -9.21 -1.00
CA LEU A 101 6.40 -7.97 -1.75
C LEU A 101 6.43 -8.20 -3.26
N LEU A 102 5.36 -7.78 -3.93
CA LEU A 102 5.18 -7.93 -5.38
C LEU A 102 4.99 -6.57 -6.05
N LEU A 103 5.72 -6.27 -7.13
CA LEU A 103 5.46 -5.06 -7.91
C LEU A 103 4.31 -5.29 -8.92
N VAL A 104 3.25 -4.50 -8.79
CA VAL A 104 2.07 -4.58 -9.66
C VAL A 104 1.61 -3.19 -10.13
N CYS A 105 0.93 -3.10 -11.28
CA CYS A 105 0.27 -1.86 -11.68
C CYS A 105 -0.96 -1.62 -10.80
N LYS A 106 -1.50 -0.39 -10.79
CA LYS A 106 -2.69 -0.06 -10.01
C LYS A 106 -3.87 -1.05 -10.24
N TYR A 107 -4.14 -1.42 -11.49
CA TYR A 107 -5.23 -2.34 -11.81
C TYR A 107 -5.06 -3.69 -11.13
N HIS A 108 -3.87 -4.29 -11.26
CA HIS A 108 -3.52 -5.55 -10.63
C HIS A 108 -3.40 -5.45 -9.11
N HIS A 109 -2.98 -4.30 -8.58
CA HIS A 109 -2.97 -4.05 -7.14
C HIS A 109 -4.39 -4.16 -6.55
N ASP A 110 -5.35 -3.48 -7.18
CA ASP A 110 -6.73 -3.50 -6.73
C ASP A 110 -7.33 -4.93 -6.84
N MET A 111 -6.93 -5.74 -7.84
CA MET A 111 -7.34 -7.16 -7.94
C MET A 111 -6.73 -8.03 -6.83
N CYS A 112 -5.43 -7.86 -6.53
CA CYS A 112 -4.78 -8.57 -5.43
C CYS A 112 -5.45 -8.24 -4.09
N GLU A 113 -5.79 -6.97 -3.85
CA GLU A 113 -6.50 -6.55 -2.63
C GLU A 113 -7.90 -7.18 -2.50
N ARG A 114 -8.57 -7.45 -3.62
CA ARG A 114 -9.88 -8.13 -3.66
C ARG A 114 -9.76 -9.66 -3.59
N GLY A 115 -8.54 -10.21 -3.61
CA GLY A 115 -8.31 -11.65 -3.59
C GLY A 115 -8.62 -12.35 -4.92
N GLU A 116 -8.72 -11.61 -6.02
CA GLU A 116 -8.94 -12.16 -7.37
C GLU A 116 -7.69 -12.86 -7.92
N VAL A 117 -6.51 -12.48 -7.40
CA VAL A 117 -5.23 -13.16 -7.62
C VAL A 117 -4.89 -13.94 -6.34
N PRO A 118 -4.88 -15.28 -6.34
CA PRO A 118 -4.59 -16.07 -5.15
C PRO A 118 -3.23 -15.72 -4.54
N ARG A 119 -3.15 -15.64 -3.20
CA ARG A 119 -1.89 -15.31 -2.50
C ARG A 119 -0.77 -16.29 -2.80
N GLU A 120 -1.09 -17.57 -2.97
CA GLU A 120 -0.10 -18.61 -3.30
C GLU A 120 0.62 -18.32 -4.63
N GLU A 121 -0.14 -17.95 -5.66
CA GLU A 121 0.42 -17.59 -6.96
C GLU A 121 1.22 -16.28 -6.88
N GLN A 122 0.75 -15.30 -6.09
CA GLN A 122 1.53 -14.08 -5.84
C GLN A 122 2.88 -14.42 -5.18
N LEU A 123 2.89 -15.27 -4.16
CA LEU A 123 4.12 -15.71 -3.48
C LEU A 123 5.03 -16.52 -4.40
N GLU A 124 4.48 -17.34 -5.27
CA GLU A 124 5.25 -18.06 -6.29
C GLU A 124 5.97 -17.09 -7.22
N ILE A 125 5.26 -16.09 -7.74
CA ILE A 125 5.85 -15.05 -8.58
C ILE A 125 6.94 -14.28 -7.83
N VAL A 126 6.72 -13.94 -6.56
CA VAL A 126 7.75 -13.28 -5.74
C VAL A 126 8.99 -14.17 -5.61
N ARG A 127 8.82 -15.46 -5.28
CA ARG A 127 9.95 -16.41 -5.17
C ARG A 127 10.73 -16.52 -6.48
N GLU A 128 10.06 -16.59 -7.62
CA GLU A 128 10.72 -16.59 -8.92
C GLU A 128 11.58 -15.32 -9.13
N GLN A 129 11.07 -14.16 -8.74
CA GLN A 129 11.77 -12.89 -8.91
C GLN A 129 12.99 -12.77 -8.00
N GLU A 130 12.86 -13.18 -6.73
CA GLU A 130 13.98 -13.27 -5.77
C GLU A 130 15.08 -14.21 -6.30
N TYR A 131 14.69 -15.38 -6.80
CA TYR A 131 15.62 -16.34 -7.38
C TYR A 131 16.32 -15.76 -8.60
N LYS A 132 15.58 -15.18 -9.55
CA LYS A 132 16.18 -14.59 -10.75
C LYS A 132 17.18 -13.50 -10.39
N TYR A 133 16.80 -12.55 -9.53
CA TYR A 133 17.66 -11.41 -9.19
C TYR A 133 18.92 -11.81 -8.42
N SER A 134 18.83 -12.86 -7.60
CA SER A 134 19.99 -13.36 -6.83
C SER A 134 21.00 -14.15 -7.68
N ASN A 135 20.62 -14.56 -8.89
CA ASN A 135 21.47 -15.32 -9.83
C ASN A 135 21.89 -14.51 -11.06
N TYR A 136 21.65 -13.20 -11.05
CA TYR A 136 22.16 -12.23 -12.03
C TYR A 136 23.41 -11.54 -11.50
#